data_AF-A0A925LB48-F1
#
_entry.id   AF-A0A925LB48-F1
#
_cell.length_a   1.000
_cell.length_b   1.000
_cell.length_c   1.000
_cell.angle_alpha   90.00
_cell.angle_beta   90.00
_cell.angle_gamma   90.00
#
_symmetry.space_group_name_H-M   'P 1'
#
loop_
_entity.id
_entity.type
_entity.pdbx_description
1 polymer ?
#
loop_
_entity_poly.entity_id
_entity_poly.type
_entity_poly.pdbx_seq_one_letter_code
_entity_poly.pdbx_strand_id
1 'polypeptide(L)'
;MNFLERIPTRWLLAGAAMACLALWAAPSSAQTSGDPAAGKRLFEDTANESGVFPQLGTCTNCHNVQERRNRIATGSPANTNTPIFTAVTFDRAISRFGTAIGGNYSGVMGQFSQLSPTQIGDISAYLADTPKTSVALLTFTASAINTNTTALPVDLSNSITSGALTIPNGTGVTITGSGAARFTLTTDSCSAQTLAASTLLTTTSCRISVRFSAPDMAAYAASLTLSMRVQGSGTTFTRVVPLSGQVGTPTPTPTPSGGDSGGGALGWVWLSGLALATAVLARRRRT
;
A
#
# COMPACT_ATOMS: atom_id res chain seq x y z
N MET A 1 5.33 53.28 27.58
CA MET A 1 5.47 51.81 27.61
C MET A 1 4.07 51.22 27.65
N ASN A 2 3.74 50.38 26.67
CA ASN A 2 2.74 49.29 26.67
C ASN A 2 2.37 48.98 25.21
N PHE A 3 3.20 48.18 24.57
CA PHE A 3 3.13 47.80 23.15
C PHE A 3 2.64 46.34 23.03
N LEU A 4 1.56 46.01 23.75
CA LEU A 4 0.97 44.68 23.75
C LEU A 4 -0.55 44.80 23.79
N GLU A 5 -1.15 45.21 22.68
CA GLU A 5 -2.57 44.99 22.48
C GLU A 5 -2.87 44.77 21.00
N ARG A 6 -3.65 43.71 20.74
CA ARG A 6 -4.22 43.28 19.45
C ARG A 6 -3.33 42.40 18.58
N ILE A 7 -3.10 41.17 19.06
CA ILE A 7 -3.09 40.03 18.14
C ILE A 7 -4.56 39.68 17.87
N PRO A 8 -5.07 39.82 16.63
CA PRO A 8 -6.45 39.47 16.31
C PRO A 8 -6.65 37.95 16.45
N THR A 9 -7.45 37.56 17.44
CA THR A 9 -7.89 36.18 17.75
C THR A 9 -8.50 35.41 16.59
N ARG A 10 -8.82 36.09 15.48
CA ARG A 10 -9.32 35.46 14.24
C ARG A 10 -8.26 34.68 13.47
N TRP A 11 -6.96 34.96 13.68
CA TRP A 11 -5.87 34.26 12.98
C TRP A 11 -5.45 32.94 13.63
N LEU A 12 -5.72 32.77 14.92
CA LEU A 12 -5.44 31.52 15.64
C LEU A 12 -6.44 30.40 15.32
N LEU A 13 -7.69 30.75 14.95
CA LEU A 13 -8.73 29.77 14.62
C LEU A 13 -8.62 29.24 13.18
N ALA A 14 -8.07 30.01 12.25
CA ALA A 14 -7.85 29.57 10.87
C ALA A 14 -6.63 28.62 10.74
N GLY A 15 -5.60 28.80 11.58
CA GLY A 15 -4.42 27.93 11.59
C GLY A 15 -4.68 26.54 12.18
N ALA A 16 -5.54 26.45 13.20
CA ALA A 16 -5.89 25.16 13.82
C ALA A 16 -6.73 24.26 12.88
N ALA A 17 -7.59 24.84 12.04
CA ALA A 17 -8.43 24.08 11.11
C ALA A 17 -7.62 23.44 9.96
N MET A 18 -6.54 24.09 9.49
CA MET A 18 -5.67 23.50 8.44
C MET A 18 -4.68 22.46 8.97
N ALA A 19 -4.32 22.50 10.26
CA ALA A 19 -3.49 21.45 10.88
C ALA A 19 -4.24 20.12 11.04
N CYS A 20 -5.56 20.15 11.27
CA CYS A 20 -6.37 18.92 11.39
C CYS A 20 -6.62 18.22 10.03
N LEU A 21 -6.62 18.95 8.91
CA LEU A 21 -6.80 18.38 7.58
C LEU A 21 -5.51 17.76 7.00
N ALA A 22 -4.34 18.16 7.48
CA ALA A 22 -3.06 17.61 7.03
C ALA A 22 -2.67 16.29 7.73
N LEU A 23 -3.30 15.93 8.86
CA LEU A 23 -3.09 14.63 9.52
C LEU A 23 -3.84 13.46 8.86
N TRP A 24 -4.70 13.73 7.87
CA TRP A 24 -5.52 12.71 7.19
C TRP A 24 -5.06 12.38 5.76
N ALA A 25 -3.95 12.94 5.30
CA ALA A 25 -3.39 12.68 3.96
C ALA A 25 -2.16 11.75 3.98
N ALA A 26 -2.06 10.85 4.97
CA ALA A 26 -1.22 9.67 4.81
C ALA A 26 -1.89 8.73 3.78
N PRO A 27 -1.14 8.11 2.86
CA PRO A 27 -1.71 7.07 2.01
C PRO A 27 -2.31 6.00 2.92
N SER A 28 -3.61 5.85 2.79
CA SER A 28 -4.45 4.90 3.49
C SER A 28 -4.05 3.48 3.10
N SER A 29 -3.12 2.89 3.86
CA SER A 29 -3.12 1.45 4.05
C SER A 29 -4.36 1.11 4.88
N ALA A 30 -5.48 0.87 4.21
CA ALA A 30 -6.77 0.56 4.82
C ALA A 30 -6.66 -0.56 5.89
N GLN A 31 -6.66 -0.16 7.16
CA GLN A 31 -6.96 -1.00 8.33
C GLN A 31 -8.41 -0.73 8.72
N THR A 32 -9.39 -1.36 8.06
CA THR A 32 -10.80 -1.15 8.40
C THR A 32 -11.37 -2.33 9.17
N SER A 33 -11.03 -2.27 10.47
CA SER A 33 -11.66 -2.82 11.69
C SER A 33 -11.64 -4.32 11.99
N GLY A 34 -10.73 -4.69 12.90
CA GLY A 34 -10.74 -5.87 13.75
C GLY A 34 -9.41 -5.97 14.51
N ASP A 35 -9.40 -6.51 15.73
CA ASP A 35 -8.19 -6.84 16.48
C ASP A 35 -7.73 -8.25 16.08
N PRO A 36 -6.60 -8.41 15.35
CA PRO A 36 -6.13 -9.72 14.93
C PRO A 36 -5.69 -10.60 16.12
N ALA A 37 -5.28 -10.02 17.25
CA ALA A 37 -4.96 -10.79 18.45
C ALA A 37 -6.22 -11.36 19.09
N ALA A 38 -7.31 -10.58 19.17
CA ALA A 38 -8.62 -11.08 19.57
C ALA A 38 -9.14 -12.12 18.58
N GLY A 39 -9.00 -11.86 17.28
CA GLY A 39 -9.37 -12.77 16.21
C GLY A 39 -8.64 -14.11 16.27
N LYS A 40 -7.37 -14.12 16.65
CA LYS A 40 -6.60 -15.35 16.89
C LYS A 40 -7.23 -16.20 17.99
N ARG A 41 -7.54 -15.59 19.13
CA ARG A 41 -8.20 -16.31 20.24
C ARG A 41 -9.56 -16.83 19.82
N LEU A 42 -10.38 -16.01 19.17
CA LEU A 42 -11.67 -16.42 18.61
C LEU A 42 -11.53 -17.56 17.59
N PHE A 43 -10.48 -17.59 16.77
CA PHE A 43 -10.27 -18.68 15.82
C PHE A 43 -9.83 -19.97 16.52
N GLU A 44 -8.95 -19.87 17.51
CA GLU A 44 -8.37 -21.00 18.24
C GLU A 44 -9.29 -21.58 19.33
N ASP A 45 -10.24 -20.79 19.85
CA ASP A 45 -11.18 -21.19 20.90
C ASP A 45 -12.51 -20.42 20.81
N THR A 46 -13.22 -20.59 19.68
CA THR A 46 -14.41 -19.79 19.37
C THR A 46 -15.51 -19.91 20.42
N ALA A 47 -15.74 -21.10 20.95
CA ALA A 47 -16.83 -21.34 21.89
C ALA A 47 -16.66 -20.52 23.17
N ASN A 48 -15.46 -20.52 23.75
CA ASN A 48 -15.18 -19.82 25.00
C ASN A 48 -15.01 -18.31 24.80
N GLU A 49 -14.32 -17.88 23.74
CA GLU A 49 -14.03 -16.46 23.50
C GLU A 49 -15.25 -15.69 22.97
N SER A 50 -16.22 -16.37 22.35
CA SER A 50 -17.40 -15.70 21.80
C SER A 50 -18.49 -15.40 22.82
N GLY A 51 -18.49 -16.10 23.96
CA GLY A 51 -19.59 -16.08 24.93
C GLY A 51 -20.84 -16.87 24.49
N VAL A 52 -20.78 -17.56 23.35
CA VAL A 52 -21.87 -18.39 22.79
C VAL A 52 -21.59 -19.89 23.05
N PHE A 53 -21.09 -20.18 24.25
CA PHE A 53 -20.81 -21.53 24.72
C PHE A 53 -22.10 -22.20 25.24
N PRO A 54 -22.35 -23.50 24.99
CA PRO A 54 -21.54 -24.47 24.21
C PRO A 54 -21.97 -24.60 22.74
N GLN A 55 -22.73 -23.66 22.20
CA GLN A 55 -23.46 -23.86 20.93
C GLN A 55 -22.57 -23.76 19.68
N LEU A 56 -21.34 -23.24 19.81
CA LEU A 56 -20.39 -23.12 18.70
C LEU A 56 -19.23 -24.13 18.85
N GLY A 57 -18.86 -24.77 17.75
CA GLY A 57 -17.56 -25.44 17.64
C GLY A 57 -16.40 -24.45 17.49
N THR A 58 -15.17 -24.94 17.42
CA THR A 58 -13.97 -24.12 17.22
C THR A 58 -13.49 -24.18 15.77
N CYS A 59 -13.04 -23.05 15.20
CA CYS A 59 -12.56 -23.00 13.81
C CYS A 59 -11.42 -23.98 13.53
N THR A 60 -10.51 -24.15 14.50
CA THR A 60 -9.36 -25.06 14.41
C THR A 60 -9.72 -26.54 14.33
N ASN A 61 -10.95 -26.93 14.69
CA ASN A 61 -11.42 -28.31 14.54
C ASN A 61 -11.49 -28.75 13.08
N CYS A 62 -11.63 -27.80 12.15
CA CYS A 62 -11.75 -28.08 10.72
C CYS A 62 -10.74 -27.32 9.86
N HIS A 63 -10.10 -26.28 10.38
CA HIS A 63 -9.30 -25.35 9.58
C HIS A 63 -7.96 -25.01 10.23
N ASN A 64 -6.90 -25.07 9.43
CA ASN A 64 -5.64 -24.42 9.75
C ASN A 64 -5.63 -22.99 9.19
N VAL A 65 -5.18 -22.00 9.97
CA VAL A 65 -5.17 -20.58 9.54
C VAL A 65 -4.36 -20.35 8.27
N GLN A 66 -3.23 -21.06 8.08
CA GLN A 66 -2.38 -20.89 6.91
C GLN A 66 -3.03 -21.48 5.67
N GLU A 67 -3.71 -22.62 5.81
CA GLU A 67 -4.52 -23.20 4.72
C GLU A 67 -5.62 -22.21 4.30
N ARG A 68 -6.31 -21.60 5.27
CA ARG A 68 -7.36 -20.60 4.97
C ARG A 68 -6.78 -19.36 4.31
N ARG A 69 -5.66 -18.82 4.79
CA ARG A 69 -4.95 -17.70 4.16
C ARG A 69 -4.61 -17.98 2.70
N ASN A 70 -4.08 -19.17 2.39
CA ASN A 70 -3.77 -19.57 1.01
C ASN A 70 -5.02 -19.63 0.12
N ARG A 71 -6.12 -20.21 0.62
CA ARG A 71 -7.40 -20.28 -0.11
C ARG A 71 -8.01 -18.90 -0.34
N ILE A 72 -7.96 -18.03 0.68
CA ILE A 72 -8.45 -16.66 0.56
C ILE A 72 -7.63 -15.92 -0.49
N ALA A 73 -6.30 -16.00 -0.44
CA ALA A 73 -5.36 -15.35 -1.35
C ALA A 73 -5.51 -15.78 -2.82
N THR A 74 -5.73 -17.07 -3.09
CA THR A 74 -5.74 -17.61 -4.47
C THR A 74 -7.14 -17.80 -5.05
N GLY A 75 -8.17 -17.92 -4.21
CA GLY A 75 -9.54 -18.19 -4.65
C GLY A 75 -9.75 -19.61 -5.22
N SER A 76 -8.75 -20.50 -5.16
CA SER A 76 -8.82 -21.88 -5.67
C SER A 76 -8.83 -22.92 -4.54
N PRO A 77 -9.41 -24.12 -4.76
CA PRO A 77 -9.25 -25.23 -3.82
C PRO A 77 -7.76 -25.60 -3.75
N ALA A 78 -7.16 -25.41 -2.57
CA ALA A 78 -5.73 -25.63 -2.39
C ALA A 78 -5.36 -27.09 -2.69
N ASN A 79 -4.57 -27.32 -3.74
CA ASN A 79 -3.88 -28.58 -4.01
C ASN A 79 -2.36 -28.36 -4.05
N THR A 80 -1.80 -27.58 -3.13
CA THR A 80 -0.35 -27.54 -2.95
C THR A 80 0.00 -27.42 -1.47
N ASN A 81 0.82 -28.35 -0.99
CA ASN A 81 1.48 -28.31 0.33
C ASN A 81 2.54 -27.19 0.42
N THR A 82 2.49 -26.21 -0.47
CA THR A 82 3.40 -25.07 -0.53
C THR A 82 2.65 -23.85 0.00
N PRO A 83 3.01 -23.33 1.17
CA PRO A 83 2.37 -22.14 1.70
C PRO A 83 2.63 -20.93 0.79
N ILE A 84 1.62 -20.56 0.00
CA ILE A 84 1.63 -19.31 -0.75
C ILE A 84 1.04 -18.25 0.16
N PHE A 85 1.88 -17.64 0.97
CA PHE A 85 1.50 -16.49 1.77
C PHE A 85 1.42 -15.24 0.86
N THR A 86 0.50 -15.17 -0.09
CA THR A 86 0.18 -13.87 -0.71
C THR A 86 -0.44 -12.98 0.37
N ALA A 87 -0.19 -11.66 0.30
CA ALA A 87 -0.82 -10.73 1.22
C ALA A 87 -2.35 -10.85 1.11
N VAL A 88 -3.01 -11.09 2.24
CA VAL A 88 -4.47 -11.11 2.35
C VAL A 88 -4.93 -9.73 2.83
N THR A 89 -5.82 -9.09 2.08
CA THR A 89 -6.45 -7.84 2.50
C THR A 89 -7.61 -8.14 3.45
N PHE A 90 -7.90 -7.19 4.35
CA PHE A 90 -9.02 -7.31 5.28
C PHE A 90 -10.36 -7.49 4.54
N ASP A 91 -10.64 -6.64 3.55
CA ASP A 91 -11.88 -6.70 2.76
C ASP A 91 -12.09 -8.07 2.11
N ARG A 92 -10.99 -8.67 1.63
CA ARG A 92 -11.04 -10.01 1.05
C ARG A 92 -11.27 -11.07 2.11
N ALA A 93 -10.65 -10.95 3.28
CA ALA A 93 -10.86 -11.87 4.40
C ALA A 93 -12.30 -11.82 4.91
N ILE A 94 -12.84 -10.62 5.20
CA ILE A 94 -14.19 -10.45 5.73
C ILE A 94 -15.26 -10.87 4.71
N SER A 95 -15.08 -10.55 3.44
CA SER A 95 -16.00 -11.01 2.38
C SER A 95 -16.04 -12.54 2.29
N ARG A 96 -14.87 -13.20 2.31
CA ARG A 96 -14.78 -14.66 2.22
C ARG A 96 -15.29 -15.35 3.48
N PHE A 97 -14.95 -14.84 4.65
CA PHE A 97 -15.41 -15.38 5.92
C PHE A 97 -16.92 -15.20 6.09
N GLY A 98 -17.44 -14.00 5.82
CA GLY A 98 -18.87 -13.69 5.83
C GLY A 98 -19.67 -14.58 4.87
N THR A 99 -19.17 -14.81 3.65
CA THR A 99 -19.81 -15.74 2.70
C THR A 99 -19.83 -17.19 3.22
N ALA A 100 -18.77 -17.61 3.93
CA ALA A 100 -18.67 -18.97 4.46
C ALA A 100 -19.67 -19.23 5.60
N ILE A 101 -19.89 -18.25 6.48
CA ILE A 101 -20.80 -18.37 7.63
C ILE A 101 -22.25 -17.96 7.29
N GLY A 102 -22.45 -17.18 6.22
CA GLY A 102 -23.76 -16.69 5.78
C GLY A 102 -24.65 -17.71 5.04
N GLY A 103 -24.28 -18.99 5.01
CA GLY A 103 -25.19 -20.06 4.59
C GLY A 103 -25.15 -20.50 3.12
N ASN A 104 -24.22 -19.99 2.28
CA ASN A 104 -24.06 -20.51 0.92
C ASN A 104 -23.41 -21.91 0.84
N TYR A 105 -22.87 -22.41 1.96
CA TYR A 105 -22.48 -23.80 2.12
C TYR A 105 -23.41 -24.37 3.18
N SER A 106 -24.24 -25.35 2.80
CA SER A 106 -25.21 -26.07 3.63
C SER A 106 -24.55 -26.92 4.75
N GLY A 107 -23.55 -26.37 5.43
CA GLY A 107 -22.64 -27.10 6.30
C GLY A 107 -22.44 -26.44 7.66
N VAL A 108 -21.66 -27.14 8.48
CA VAL A 108 -21.34 -26.84 9.89
C VAL A 108 -20.83 -25.40 10.11
N MET A 109 -20.35 -24.70 9.08
CA MET A 109 -19.91 -23.30 9.16
C MET A 109 -21.05 -22.30 9.44
N GLY A 110 -22.30 -22.63 9.10
CA GLY A 110 -23.44 -21.73 9.30
C GLY A 110 -23.68 -21.38 10.78
N GLN A 111 -23.29 -22.25 11.72
CA GLN A 111 -23.45 -21.99 13.16
C GLN A 111 -22.76 -20.69 13.60
N PHE A 112 -21.67 -20.30 12.94
CA PHE A 112 -20.89 -19.10 13.25
C PHE A 112 -21.56 -17.79 12.80
N SER A 113 -22.72 -17.85 12.14
CA SER A 113 -23.54 -16.65 11.90
C SER A 113 -24.04 -15.99 13.20
N GLN A 114 -23.91 -16.68 14.34
CA GLN A 114 -24.23 -16.16 15.68
C GLN A 114 -23.15 -15.23 16.25
N LEU A 115 -21.96 -15.18 15.64
CA LEU A 115 -20.91 -14.25 16.06
C LEU A 115 -21.37 -12.80 15.83
N SER A 116 -21.01 -11.92 16.75
CA SER A 116 -21.24 -10.48 16.59
C SER A 116 -20.45 -9.92 15.40
N PRO A 117 -20.88 -8.80 14.81
CA PRO A 117 -20.13 -8.13 13.75
C PRO A 117 -18.67 -7.82 14.13
N THR A 118 -18.42 -7.47 15.39
CA THR A 118 -17.06 -7.23 15.92
C THR A 118 -16.22 -8.50 15.90
N GLN A 119 -16.75 -9.63 16.41
CA GLN A 119 -16.03 -10.91 16.41
C GLN A 119 -15.75 -11.41 14.98
N ILE A 120 -16.68 -11.19 14.04
CA ILE A 120 -16.47 -11.46 12.61
C ILE A 120 -15.34 -10.60 12.06
N GLY A 121 -15.31 -9.31 12.42
CA GLY A 121 -14.23 -8.38 12.08
C GLY A 121 -12.88 -8.85 12.64
N ASP A 122 -12.82 -9.22 13.91
CA ASP A 122 -11.59 -9.67 14.58
C ASP A 122 -11.02 -10.94 13.92
N ILE A 123 -11.85 -11.97 13.69
CA ILE A 123 -11.41 -13.19 12.98
C ILE A 123 -10.92 -12.84 11.56
N SER A 124 -11.62 -11.94 10.87
CA SER A 124 -11.22 -11.50 9.54
C SER A 124 -9.89 -10.73 9.54
N ALA A 125 -9.65 -9.91 10.58
CA ALA A 125 -8.38 -9.24 10.80
C ALA A 125 -7.28 -10.26 11.06
N TYR A 126 -7.52 -11.29 11.87
CA TYR A 126 -6.56 -12.38 12.08
C TYR A 126 -6.23 -13.13 10.79
N LEU A 127 -7.23 -13.44 9.96
CA LEU A 127 -7.02 -14.07 8.65
C LEU A 127 -6.19 -13.18 7.72
N ALA A 128 -6.37 -11.85 7.76
CA ALA A 128 -5.62 -10.88 6.98
C ALA A 128 -4.25 -10.49 7.59
N ASP A 129 -4.01 -10.85 8.85
CA ASP A 129 -2.81 -10.49 9.61
C ASP A 129 -1.63 -11.37 9.21
N THR A 130 -1.03 -11.00 8.09
CA THR A 130 0.14 -11.63 7.50
C THR A 130 1.20 -10.56 7.26
N PRO A 131 2.48 -10.94 7.16
CA PRO A 131 3.54 -9.97 6.83
C PRO A 131 3.25 -9.28 5.49
N LYS A 132 3.55 -7.98 5.35
CA LYS A 132 3.17 -7.18 4.17
C LYS A 132 4.32 -6.31 3.69
N THR A 133 4.33 -6.08 2.39
CA THR A 133 5.16 -5.05 1.76
C THR A 133 4.37 -3.75 1.67
N SER A 134 5.04 -2.61 1.81
CA SER A 134 4.41 -1.28 1.67
C SER A 134 3.84 -1.01 0.28
N VAL A 135 4.32 -1.75 -0.72
CA VAL A 135 3.92 -1.63 -2.13
C VAL A 135 3.62 -3.00 -2.73
N ALA A 136 2.67 -3.01 -3.67
CA ALA A 136 2.32 -4.20 -4.45
C ALA A 136 3.05 -4.27 -5.81
N LEU A 137 3.67 -3.17 -6.25
CA LEU A 137 4.44 -3.03 -7.50
C LEU A 137 5.40 -1.86 -7.32
N LEU A 138 6.62 -2.00 -7.85
CA LEU A 138 7.51 -0.86 -8.07
C LEU A 138 7.61 -0.56 -9.57
N THR A 139 7.37 0.70 -9.92
CA THR A 139 7.48 1.20 -11.29
C THR A 139 8.58 2.25 -11.36
N PHE A 140 9.51 2.05 -12.28
CA PHE A 140 10.67 2.90 -12.51
C PHE A 140 10.62 3.51 -13.91
N THR A 141 10.94 4.80 -13.98
CA THR A 141 11.12 5.51 -15.26
C THR A 141 12.50 6.14 -15.28
N ALA A 142 13.40 5.61 -16.10
CA ALA A 142 14.71 6.21 -16.33
C ALA A 142 14.58 7.42 -17.28
N SER A 143 15.29 8.50 -17.00
CA SER A 143 15.29 9.69 -17.87
C SER A 143 16.07 9.47 -19.17
N ALA A 144 17.02 8.53 -19.18
CA ALA A 144 17.82 8.16 -20.33
C ALA A 144 18.37 6.75 -20.17
N ILE A 145 18.90 6.21 -21.27
CA ILE A 145 19.65 4.97 -21.30
C ILE A 145 20.90 5.08 -20.40
N ASN A 146 21.26 3.97 -19.75
CA ASN A 146 22.39 3.80 -18.84
C ASN A 146 22.39 4.77 -17.64
N THR A 147 21.26 5.40 -17.35
CA THR A 147 21.09 6.31 -16.21
C THR A 147 20.34 5.59 -15.10
N ASN A 148 20.94 5.58 -13.90
CA ASN A 148 20.28 5.04 -12.72
C ASN A 148 19.09 5.93 -12.33
N THR A 149 17.96 5.31 -12.03
CA THR A 149 16.84 5.99 -11.37
C THR A 149 17.18 6.31 -9.91
N THR A 150 16.40 7.22 -9.33
CA THR A 150 16.25 7.29 -7.87
C THR A 150 15.83 5.92 -7.33
N ALA A 151 16.38 5.54 -6.18
CA ALA A 151 16.00 4.30 -5.51
C ALA A 151 14.60 4.43 -4.90
N LEU A 152 13.76 3.42 -5.07
CA LEU A 152 12.43 3.36 -4.48
C LEU A 152 12.43 2.36 -3.31
N PRO A 153 11.85 2.72 -2.15
CA PRO A 153 11.83 1.86 -0.99
C PRO A 153 10.69 0.82 -1.04
N VAL A 154 10.96 -0.34 -0.44
CA VAL A 154 9.98 -1.36 -0.05
C VAL A 154 10.19 -1.62 1.42
N ASP A 155 9.16 -1.36 2.22
CA ASP A 155 9.17 -1.72 3.63
C ASP A 155 8.48 -3.06 3.80
N LEU A 156 9.13 -3.98 4.51
CA LEU A 156 8.52 -5.23 4.94
C LEU A 156 8.14 -5.09 6.41
N SER A 157 6.85 -5.19 6.71
CA SER A 157 6.33 -5.20 8.07
C SER A 157 5.91 -6.60 8.50
N ASN A 158 6.19 -6.92 9.76
CA ASN A 158 5.66 -8.12 10.40
C ASN A 158 4.20 -7.90 10.81
N SER A 159 3.44 -8.99 10.85
CA SER A 159 2.11 -9.10 11.43
C SER A 159 2.12 -9.15 12.96
N ILE A 160 0.96 -8.97 13.58
CA ILE A 160 0.79 -9.06 15.04
C ILE A 160 0.87 -10.53 15.52
N THR A 161 0.32 -11.46 14.75
CA THR A 161 0.05 -12.83 15.18
C THR A 161 1.00 -13.89 14.63
N SER A 162 1.88 -13.57 13.68
CA SER A 162 2.81 -14.56 13.09
C SER A 162 4.05 -14.85 13.95
N GLY A 163 4.19 -14.25 15.12
CA GLY A 163 5.41 -14.33 15.93
C GLY A 163 6.59 -13.58 15.29
N ALA A 164 7.80 -13.79 15.79
CA ALA A 164 8.99 -13.19 15.20
C ALA A 164 9.30 -13.81 13.83
N LEU A 165 9.71 -13.00 12.85
CA LEU A 165 10.10 -13.44 11.51
C LEU A 165 11.60 -13.35 11.33
N THR A 166 12.22 -14.45 10.90
CA THR A 166 13.62 -14.47 10.48
C THR A 166 13.72 -14.39 8.97
N ILE A 167 14.58 -13.49 8.49
CA ILE A 167 14.91 -13.30 7.07
C ILE A 167 16.34 -13.82 6.87
N PRO A 168 16.55 -14.94 6.17
CA PRO A 168 17.87 -15.55 6.02
C PRO A 168 18.89 -14.60 5.36
N ASN A 169 20.15 -14.69 5.78
CA ASN A 169 21.23 -13.99 5.08
C ASN A 169 21.43 -14.56 3.66
N GLY A 170 21.69 -13.69 2.69
CA GLY A 170 22.02 -14.03 1.30
C GLY A 170 20.88 -14.61 0.45
N THR A 171 19.85 -15.20 1.05
CA THR A 171 18.70 -15.80 0.35
C THR A 171 17.36 -15.20 0.78
N GLY A 172 17.36 -14.37 1.82
CA GLY A 172 16.16 -13.70 2.33
C GLY A 172 15.67 -12.56 1.45
N VAL A 173 16.56 -11.89 0.71
CA VAL A 173 16.20 -10.80 -0.20
C VAL A 173 16.91 -11.01 -1.53
N THR A 174 16.14 -11.21 -2.60
CA THR A 174 16.70 -11.49 -3.93
C THR A 174 15.90 -10.77 -5.02
N ILE A 175 16.57 -10.38 -6.11
CA ILE A 175 15.90 -9.93 -7.32
C ILE A 175 16.05 -11.04 -8.35
N THR A 176 14.94 -11.53 -8.88
CA THR A 176 14.89 -12.65 -9.82
C THR A 176 14.11 -12.28 -11.09
N GLY A 177 14.29 -13.08 -12.14
CA GLY A 177 13.65 -12.88 -13.45
C GLY A 177 14.63 -12.42 -14.54
N SER A 178 14.17 -12.44 -15.79
CA SER A 178 14.99 -12.14 -16.98
C SER A 178 15.52 -10.70 -17.00
N GLY A 179 14.77 -9.74 -16.43
CA GLY A 179 15.20 -8.35 -16.29
C GLY A 179 15.99 -8.04 -15.01
N ALA A 180 16.28 -9.02 -14.15
CA ALA A 180 16.83 -8.78 -12.81
C ALA A 180 18.13 -7.97 -12.80
N ALA A 181 19.02 -8.17 -13.78
CA ALA A 181 20.27 -7.43 -13.90
C ALA A 181 20.10 -5.91 -14.08
N ARG A 182 18.88 -5.44 -14.40
CA ARG A 182 18.52 -4.02 -14.55
C ARG A 182 18.09 -3.38 -13.24
N PHE A 183 17.85 -4.17 -12.21
CA PHE A 183 17.45 -3.71 -10.90
C PHE A 183 18.55 -4.02 -9.88
N THR A 184 18.87 -3.06 -9.02
CA THR A 184 19.92 -3.23 -8.01
C THR A 184 19.37 -2.90 -6.63
N LEU A 185 19.65 -3.76 -5.65
CA LEU A 185 19.46 -3.45 -4.23
C LEU A 185 20.50 -2.41 -3.82
N THR A 186 20.06 -1.21 -3.45
CA THR A 186 20.96 -0.14 -2.97
C THR A 186 21.12 -0.15 -1.46
N THR A 187 20.06 -0.53 -0.75
CA THR A 187 20.07 -0.74 0.70
C THR A 187 19.25 -1.97 1.03
N ASP A 188 19.71 -2.75 1.99
CA ASP A 188 19.00 -3.92 2.51
C ASP A 188 19.20 -4.00 4.02
N SER A 189 18.22 -3.53 4.78
CA SER A 189 18.18 -3.73 6.23
C SER A 189 17.32 -4.93 6.63
N CYS A 190 16.87 -5.74 5.67
CA CYS A 190 16.03 -6.92 5.91
C CYS A 190 16.85 -8.20 6.00
N SER A 191 17.88 -8.36 5.17
CA SER A 191 18.73 -9.55 5.20
C SER A 191 19.36 -9.78 6.57
N ALA A 192 19.40 -11.06 6.97
CA ALA A 192 19.91 -11.51 8.26
C ALA A 192 19.19 -10.95 9.50
N GLN A 193 18.02 -10.32 9.35
CA GLN A 193 17.26 -9.78 10.47
C GLN A 193 16.28 -10.78 11.05
N THR A 194 15.96 -10.56 12.33
CA THR A 194 14.75 -11.08 12.95
C THR A 194 13.85 -9.92 13.33
N LEU A 195 12.70 -9.82 12.67
CA LEU A 195 11.67 -8.84 13.00
C LEU A 195 10.80 -9.40 14.11
N ALA A 196 10.72 -8.70 15.24
CA ALA A 196 9.74 -9.01 16.27
C ALA A 196 8.31 -8.97 15.72
N ALA A 197 7.37 -9.65 16.37
CA ALA A 197 5.95 -9.49 16.08
C ALA A 197 5.55 -8.02 16.25
N SER A 198 4.66 -7.53 15.38
CA SER A 198 4.07 -6.20 15.56
C SER A 198 3.08 -6.21 16.73
N THR A 199 2.72 -5.04 17.22
CA THR A 199 1.63 -4.85 18.17
C THR A 199 0.56 -3.94 17.56
N LEU A 200 -0.56 -3.75 18.27
CA LEU A 200 -1.58 -2.78 17.86
C LEU A 200 -1.05 -1.34 17.79
N LEU A 201 0.03 -1.03 18.54
CA LEU A 201 0.58 0.34 18.65
C LEU A 201 1.91 0.51 17.92
N THR A 202 2.61 -0.58 17.62
CA THR A 202 3.94 -0.56 17.04
C THR A 202 4.06 -1.53 15.88
N THR A 203 4.50 -1.03 14.73
CA THR A 203 4.83 -1.87 13.58
C THR A 203 6.33 -2.13 13.56
N THR A 204 6.71 -3.41 13.52
CA THR A 204 8.11 -3.79 13.33
C THR A 204 8.37 -4.02 11.84
N SER A 205 9.36 -3.33 11.29
CA SER A 205 9.66 -3.39 9.85
C SER A 205 11.15 -3.29 9.54
N CYS A 206 11.54 -3.76 8.36
CA CYS A 206 12.81 -3.48 7.72
C CYS A 206 12.59 -2.85 6.34
N ARG A 207 13.65 -2.30 5.74
CA ARG A 207 13.57 -1.55 4.48
C ARG A 207 14.58 -2.08 3.48
N ILE A 208 14.12 -2.20 2.24
CA ILE A 208 14.93 -2.45 1.06
C ILE A 208 14.74 -1.28 0.11
N SER A 209 15.79 -0.85 -0.59
CA SER A 209 15.66 0.12 -1.66
C SER A 209 16.19 -0.47 -2.96
N VAL A 210 15.42 -0.31 -4.04
CA VAL A 210 15.74 -0.82 -5.36
C VAL A 210 15.92 0.35 -6.30
N ARG A 211 16.96 0.33 -7.14
CA ARG A 211 17.13 1.23 -8.27
C ARG A 211 17.01 0.47 -9.59
N PHE A 212 16.74 1.19 -10.67
CA PHE A 212 16.67 0.64 -12.02
C PHE A 212 17.66 1.36 -12.96
N SER A 213 18.18 0.64 -13.95
CA SER A 213 18.96 1.20 -15.06
C SER A 213 18.70 0.39 -16.33
N ALA A 214 18.30 1.09 -17.40
CA ALA A 214 17.99 0.47 -18.68
C ALA A 214 19.16 0.64 -19.67
N PRO A 215 19.61 -0.41 -20.37
CA PRO A 215 20.64 -0.31 -21.40
C PRO A 215 20.11 0.21 -22.75
N ASP A 216 18.78 0.26 -22.90
CA ASP A 216 18.06 0.60 -24.12
C ASP A 216 16.65 1.12 -23.75
N MET A 217 15.80 1.34 -24.75
CA MET A 217 14.42 1.83 -24.58
C MET A 217 13.42 0.70 -24.24
N ALA A 218 13.85 -0.55 -24.08
CA ALA A 218 12.94 -1.65 -23.83
C ALA A 218 12.35 -1.58 -22.40
N ALA A 219 11.17 -2.17 -22.24
CA ALA A 219 10.59 -2.40 -20.92
C ALA A 219 11.18 -3.67 -20.28
N TYR A 220 11.50 -3.59 -19.00
CA TYR A 220 12.07 -4.68 -18.22
C TYR A 220 11.17 -5.02 -17.05
N ALA A 221 11.04 -6.31 -16.78
CA ALA A 221 10.34 -6.83 -15.63
C ALA A 221 11.24 -7.76 -14.81
N ALA A 222 11.08 -7.69 -13.50
CA ALA A 222 11.74 -8.57 -12.54
C ALA A 222 10.85 -8.74 -11.29
N SER A 223 11.33 -9.49 -10.31
CA SER A 223 10.63 -9.71 -9.04
C SER A 223 11.58 -9.58 -7.87
N LEU A 224 11.27 -8.67 -6.94
CA LEU A 224 11.89 -8.65 -5.62
C LEU A 224 11.21 -9.73 -4.77
N THR A 225 11.98 -10.75 -4.39
CA THR A 225 11.51 -11.87 -3.56
C THR A 225 12.08 -11.76 -2.16
N LEU A 226 11.19 -11.76 -1.18
CA LEU A 226 11.49 -11.73 0.25
C LEU A 226 11.17 -13.09 0.86
N SER A 227 12.19 -13.88 1.14
CA SER A 227 12.06 -15.19 1.78
C SER A 227 12.21 -15.05 3.29
N MET A 228 11.28 -15.63 4.04
CA MET A 228 11.20 -15.49 5.49
C MET A 228 10.63 -16.74 6.14
N ARG A 229 10.90 -16.92 7.43
CA ARG A 229 10.36 -18.00 8.25
C ARG A 229 9.92 -17.45 9.59
N VAL A 230 8.89 -18.04 10.19
CA VAL A 230 8.59 -17.78 11.60
C VAL A 230 9.73 -18.35 12.44
N GLN A 231 10.17 -17.63 13.47
CA GLN A 231 11.25 -18.08 14.35
C GLN A 231 10.87 -19.43 14.99
N GLY A 232 11.77 -20.41 14.92
CA GLY A 232 11.52 -21.78 15.38
C GLY A 232 10.72 -22.65 14.40
N SER A 233 10.21 -22.09 13.30
CA SER A 233 9.58 -22.85 12.21
C SER A 233 10.61 -23.27 11.15
N GLY A 234 10.51 -24.51 10.67
CA GLY A 234 11.25 -24.99 9.50
C GLY A 234 10.64 -24.56 8.15
N THR A 235 9.47 -23.91 8.16
CA THR A 235 8.75 -23.55 6.93
C THR A 235 9.14 -22.16 6.46
N THR A 236 9.71 -22.08 5.25
CA THR A 236 9.98 -20.82 4.56
C THR A 236 8.78 -20.41 3.73
N PHE A 237 8.51 -19.11 3.68
CA PHE A 237 7.53 -18.51 2.80
C PHE A 237 8.06 -17.24 2.18
N THR A 238 7.40 -16.79 1.10
CA THR A 238 7.87 -15.67 0.29
C THR A 238 6.85 -14.55 0.18
N ARG A 239 7.34 -13.32 0.01
CA ARG A 239 6.60 -12.19 -0.58
C ARG A 239 7.27 -11.80 -1.87
N VAL A 240 6.48 -11.48 -2.88
CA VAL A 240 6.98 -11.05 -4.19
C VAL A 240 6.43 -9.66 -4.47
N VAL A 241 7.33 -8.73 -4.77
CA VAL A 241 7.01 -7.41 -5.30
C VAL A 241 7.47 -7.38 -6.76
N PRO A 242 6.55 -7.38 -7.72
CA PRO A 242 6.87 -7.15 -9.12
C PRO A 242 7.63 -5.82 -9.29
N LEU A 243 8.60 -5.83 -10.18
CA LEU A 243 9.40 -4.67 -10.57
C LEU A 243 9.17 -4.42 -12.06
N SER A 244 8.88 -3.18 -12.43
CA SER A 244 8.72 -2.75 -13.82
C SER A 244 9.58 -1.51 -14.05
N GLY A 245 10.36 -1.51 -15.13
CA GLY A 245 11.23 -0.39 -15.47
C GLY A 245 11.30 -0.13 -16.97
N GLN A 246 11.31 1.14 -17.36
CA GLN A 246 11.52 1.55 -18.75
C GLN A 246 12.17 2.93 -18.81
N VAL A 247 12.71 3.30 -19.97
CA VAL A 247 13.12 4.68 -20.24
C VAL A 247 11.87 5.50 -20.58
N GLY A 248 11.72 6.66 -19.96
CA GLY A 248 10.65 7.60 -20.32
C GLY A 248 10.85 8.10 -21.75
N THR A 249 9.80 8.07 -22.56
CA THR A 249 9.84 8.78 -23.84
C THR A 249 9.92 10.27 -23.53
N PRO A 250 10.89 11.02 -24.09
CA PRO A 250 10.90 12.46 -23.94
C PRO A 250 9.56 12.99 -24.47
N THR A 251 8.82 13.73 -23.66
CA THR A 251 7.72 14.55 -24.17
C THR A 251 8.35 15.49 -25.20
N PRO A 252 7.89 15.50 -26.47
CA PRO A 252 8.45 16.43 -27.43
C PRO A 252 8.24 17.84 -26.90
N THR A 253 9.34 18.51 -26.54
CA THR A 253 9.32 19.94 -26.30
C THR A 253 8.82 20.57 -27.59
N PRO A 254 7.71 21.35 -27.59
CA PRO A 254 7.28 22.02 -28.80
C PRO A 254 8.46 22.82 -29.31
N THR A 255 8.92 22.47 -30.52
CA THR A 255 9.98 23.21 -31.19
C THR A 255 9.51 24.66 -31.22
N PRO A 256 10.26 25.64 -30.67
CA PRO A 256 9.95 27.03 -30.94
C PRO A 256 10.02 27.14 -32.46
N SER A 257 8.87 27.35 -33.09
CA SER A 257 8.79 27.55 -34.53
C SER A 257 9.72 28.70 -34.85
N GLY A 258 10.91 28.40 -35.38
CA GLY A 258 11.82 29.35 -35.97
C GLY A 258 11.15 29.94 -37.18
N GLY A 259 10.29 30.92 -36.94
CA GLY A 259 9.60 31.68 -37.96
C GLY A 259 10.55 32.75 -38.46
N ASP A 260 11.41 32.39 -39.40
CA ASP A 260 11.94 33.38 -40.32
C ASP A 260 11.03 33.49 -41.54
N SER A 261 10.44 34.68 -41.63
CA SER A 261 9.86 35.34 -42.80
C SER A 261 8.42 35.03 -43.19
N GLY A 262 7.54 35.94 -42.74
CA GLY A 262 6.71 36.71 -43.66
C GLY A 262 5.22 36.41 -43.68
N GLY A 263 4.42 37.27 -43.04
CA GLY A 263 3.02 37.46 -43.41
C GLY A 263 2.00 37.42 -42.28
N GLY A 264 1.79 38.57 -41.62
CA GLY A 264 0.46 39.02 -41.20
C GLY A 264 -0.27 38.25 -40.10
N ALA A 265 0.04 38.53 -38.83
CA ALA A 265 -0.91 38.32 -37.73
C ALA A 265 -0.67 39.28 -36.55
N LEU A 266 -0.42 40.56 -36.84
CA LEU A 266 -0.62 41.63 -35.85
C LEU A 266 -2.12 41.95 -35.78
N GLY A 267 -2.91 41.03 -35.21
CA GLY A 267 -4.38 41.08 -35.34
C GLY A 267 -5.19 41.05 -34.06
N TRP A 268 -4.60 40.76 -32.88
CA TRP A 268 -5.40 40.56 -31.67
C TRP A 268 -4.95 41.35 -30.43
N VAL A 269 -3.71 41.84 -30.38
CA VAL A 269 -3.23 42.68 -29.27
C VAL A 269 -3.57 44.16 -29.48
N TRP A 270 -3.80 44.58 -30.73
CA TRP A 270 -4.21 45.96 -31.04
C TRP A 270 -5.71 46.22 -30.83
N LEU A 271 -6.55 45.18 -30.91
CA LEU A 271 -8.01 45.31 -30.68
C LEU A 271 -8.37 45.48 -29.20
N SER A 272 -7.55 44.97 -28.27
CA SER A 272 -7.73 45.20 -26.82
C SER A 272 -7.25 46.59 -26.37
N GLY A 273 -6.34 47.23 -27.10
CA GLY A 273 -5.91 48.61 -26.84
C GLY A 273 -6.95 49.68 -27.20
N LEU A 274 -7.75 49.47 -28.26
CA LEU A 274 -8.74 50.46 -28.71
C LEU A 274 -9.99 50.53 -27.81
N ALA A 275 -10.31 49.46 -27.07
CA ALA A 275 -11.43 49.43 -26.13
C ALA A 275 -11.16 50.21 -24.82
N LEU A 276 -9.88 50.40 -24.45
CA LEU A 276 -9.50 51.19 -23.28
C LEU A 276 -9.43 52.70 -23.58
N ALA A 277 -9.24 53.09 -24.85
CA ALA A 277 -9.20 54.50 -25.25
C ALA A 277 -10.61 55.15 -25.35
N THR A 278 -11.65 54.39 -25.71
CA THR A 278 -13.03 54.92 -25.78
C THR A 278 -13.68 55.10 -24.40
N ALA A 279 -13.32 54.26 -23.41
CA ALA A 279 -13.82 54.38 -22.05
C ALA A 279 -13.28 55.63 -21.31
N VAL A 280 -12.05 56.07 -21.63
CA VAL A 280 -11.43 57.25 -21.01
C VAL A 280 -11.98 58.56 -21.61
N LEU A 281 -12.38 58.60 -22.88
CA LEU A 281 -13.05 59.77 -23.46
C LEU A 281 -14.53 59.90 -23.06
N ALA A 282 -15.24 58.80 -22.78
CA ALA A 282 -16.64 58.87 -22.33
C ALA A 282 -16.78 59.42 -20.90
N ARG A 283 -15.76 59.27 -20.05
CA ARG A 283 -15.78 59.78 -18.66
C ARG A 283 -15.42 61.26 -18.53
N ARG A 284 -14.88 61.88 -19.59
CA ARG A 284 -14.53 63.31 -19.62
C ARG A 284 -15.65 64.23 -20.15
N ARG A 285 -16.84 63.67 -20.42
CA ARG A 285 -18.04 64.40 -20.89
C ARG A 285 -19.21 64.41 -19.88
N ARG A 286 -18.95 64.04 -18.62
CA ARG A 286 -19.88 64.27 -17.50
C ARG A 286 -19.20 65.08 -16.40
N THR A 287 -18.92 66.32 -16.77
CA THR A 287 -19.07 67.54 -15.96
C THR A 287 -19.88 68.50 -16.82
#